data_AF-A0A7C6BIU4-F1
#
_entry.id   AF-A0A7C6BIU4-F1
#
_cell.length_a   1.000
_cell.length_b   1.000
_cell.length_c   1.000
_cell.angle_alpha   90.00
_cell.angle_beta   90.00
_cell.angle_gamma   90.00
#
_symmetry.space_group_name_H-M   'P 1'
#
loop_
_entity.id
_entity.type
_entity.pdbx_description
1 polymer ?
#
loop_
_entity_poly.entity_id
_entity_poly.type
_entity_poly.pdbx_seq_one_letter_code
_entity_poly.pdbx_strand_id
1 'polypeptide(L)'
;MSKVISRISLSRNIEDIPFPSRATSIWIEDLKQRIKNLYQKIFAAKKYQWVQLDTIPKNALEKFYYQNLIPREVLENPANRYLIYSSHKGILVNYLDHLQIFSITSGLDLNRIYQDVNKLDNLIEKNIDYAYSEEWGYLTSHINKVGTGMDLSVTIHLPALSLLYGENRFIQWMRDKNLQVKNFRGEDGVIGHIYHFSNLYSLGVSEWQIINDLKKFGCTLSKWEKQVRESLKNNPPRSRELEETVMMKGRQLYRSGHFSLKDIFDFLSIWTLAWQCGIFSPRKGLKLIEVREILQKTWGNDNSLKKECLNILRYFRVISGEELCDV
;
A
#
# COMPACT_ATOMS: atom_id res chain seq x y z
N MET A 1 3.56 -17.20 3.48
CA MET A 1 3.23 -15.90 4.11
C MET A 1 2.97 -14.89 3.02
N SER A 2 1.91 -14.10 3.20
CA SER A 2 1.50 -12.98 2.36
C SER A 2 2.60 -11.93 2.20
N LYS A 3 2.49 -11.11 1.15
CA LYS A 3 3.50 -10.12 0.82
C LYS A 3 3.46 -8.97 1.82
N VAL A 4 4.59 -8.69 2.48
CA VAL A 4 4.81 -7.38 3.13
C VAL A 4 5.23 -6.38 2.07
N ILE A 5 4.64 -5.18 2.07
CA ILE A 5 5.05 -4.08 1.19
C ILE A 5 5.44 -2.90 2.07
N SER A 6 6.61 -2.34 1.82
CA SER A 6 7.06 -1.12 2.51
C SER A 6 7.25 0.00 1.49
N ARG A 7 6.88 1.22 1.85
CA ARG A 7 7.04 2.42 1.03
C ARG A 7 7.59 3.54 1.90
N ILE A 8 8.66 4.18 1.43
CA ILE A 8 9.12 5.48 1.94
C ILE A 8 8.75 6.52 0.91
N SER A 9 8.24 7.65 1.38
CA SER A 9 8.12 8.86 0.60
C SER A 9 8.65 10.08 1.35
N LEU A 10 9.23 11.03 0.61
CA LEU A 10 9.65 12.33 1.08
C LEU A 10 8.82 13.40 0.34
N SER A 11 8.13 14.23 1.12
CA SER A 11 7.44 15.42 0.64
C SER A 11 8.41 16.58 0.53
N ARG A 12 8.50 17.19 -0.66
CA ARG A 12 9.29 18.40 -0.92
C ARG A 12 8.45 19.41 -1.70
N ASN A 13 8.49 20.67 -1.27
CA ASN A 13 8.06 21.79 -2.08
C ASN A 13 9.27 22.55 -2.59
N ILE A 14 9.08 23.22 -3.72
CA ILE A 14 10.11 23.97 -4.43
C ILE A 14 9.99 25.42 -3.99
N GLU A 15 11.11 26.06 -3.69
CA GLU A 15 11.16 27.47 -3.36
C GLU A 15 10.60 28.33 -4.50
N ASP A 16 10.06 29.50 -4.18
CA ASP A 16 9.44 30.45 -5.13
C ASP A 16 8.23 29.94 -5.92
N ILE A 17 7.64 28.79 -5.56
CA ILE A 17 6.39 28.31 -6.15
C ILE A 17 5.34 28.16 -5.03
N PRO A 18 4.13 28.75 -5.18
CA PRO A 18 3.04 28.51 -4.24
C PRO A 18 2.68 27.03 -4.18
N PHE A 19 2.39 26.51 -2.97
CA PHE A 19 2.02 25.10 -2.78
C PHE A 19 0.86 24.66 -3.69
N PRO A 20 0.76 23.36 -4.06
CA PRO A 20 -0.21 22.89 -5.04
C PRO A 20 -1.67 23.31 -4.76
N SER A 21 -2.04 23.38 -3.48
CA SER A 21 -3.39 23.78 -3.05
C SER A 21 -3.76 25.24 -3.35
N ARG A 22 -2.77 26.08 -3.65
CA ARG A 22 -2.90 27.52 -3.94
C ARG A 22 -2.32 27.91 -5.31
N ALA A 23 -1.76 26.96 -6.06
CA ALA A 23 -1.13 27.22 -7.35
C ALA A 23 -2.16 27.53 -8.44
N THR A 24 -1.90 28.56 -9.24
CA THR A 24 -2.66 28.87 -10.46
C THR A 24 -2.10 28.11 -11.66
N SER A 25 -2.78 28.16 -12.81
CA SER A 25 -2.31 27.52 -14.04
C SER A 25 -0.92 27.97 -14.49
N ILE A 26 -0.57 29.23 -14.22
CA ILE A 26 0.76 29.80 -14.52
C ILE A 26 1.85 29.08 -13.70
N TRP A 27 1.62 28.93 -12.40
CA TRP A 27 2.55 28.26 -11.49
C TRP A 27 2.65 26.76 -11.77
N ILE A 28 1.55 26.12 -12.18
CA ILE A 28 1.56 24.71 -12.60
C ILE A 28 2.42 24.52 -13.86
N GLU A 29 2.33 25.44 -14.83
CA GLU A 29 3.16 25.38 -16.03
C GLU A 29 4.64 25.66 -15.71
N ASP A 30 4.96 26.60 -14.81
CA ASP A 30 6.34 26.83 -14.34
C ASP A 30 6.91 25.57 -13.65
N LEU A 31 6.16 24.98 -12.72
CA LEU A 31 6.52 23.72 -12.07
C LEU A 31 6.82 22.62 -13.10
N LYS A 32 5.93 22.43 -14.07
CA LYS A 32 6.09 21.45 -15.14
C LYS A 32 7.34 21.71 -15.97
N GLN A 33 7.64 22.97 -16.33
CA GLN A 33 8.83 23.31 -17.11
C GLN A 33 10.12 23.02 -16.33
N ARG A 34 10.19 23.44 -15.06
CA ARG A 34 11.34 23.15 -14.18
C ARG A 34 11.58 21.65 -14.04
N ILE A 35 10.52 20.87 -13.81
CA ILE A 35 10.61 19.43 -13.64
C ILE A 35 10.92 18.70 -14.95
N LYS A 36 10.44 19.21 -16.10
CA LYS A 36 10.81 18.69 -17.42
C LYS A 36 12.28 18.92 -17.75
N ASN A 37 12.82 20.10 -17.42
CA ASN A 37 14.24 20.42 -17.57
C ASN A 37 15.11 19.51 -16.68
N LEU A 38 14.71 19.33 -15.40
CA LEU A 38 15.34 18.39 -14.48
C LEU A 38 15.34 16.95 -15.05
N TYR A 39 14.20 16.51 -15.59
CA TYR A 39 14.06 15.19 -16.20
C TYR A 39 15.04 14.97 -17.35
N GLN A 40 15.10 15.92 -18.29
CA GLN A 40 16.01 15.84 -19.44
C GLN A 40 17.49 15.81 -19.01
N LYS A 41 17.85 16.65 -18.03
CA LYS A 41 19.24 16.76 -17.54
C LYS A 41 19.71 15.51 -16.81
N ILE A 42 18.83 14.86 -16.02
CA ILE A 42 19.24 13.85 -15.03
C ILE A 42 18.61 12.48 -15.27
N PHE A 43 17.29 12.45 -15.40
CA PHE A 43 16.50 11.24 -15.30
C PHE A 43 16.43 10.46 -16.62
N ALA A 44 16.41 11.18 -17.75
CA ALA A 44 16.38 10.58 -19.08
C ALA A 44 17.59 9.67 -19.32
N ALA A 45 18.81 10.14 -19.02
CA ALA A 45 20.03 9.34 -19.16
C ALA A 45 20.08 8.12 -18.22
N LYS A 46 19.37 8.19 -17.08
CA LYS A 46 19.26 7.11 -16.09
C LYS A 46 18.10 6.14 -16.36
N LYS A 47 17.47 6.23 -17.54
CA LYS A 47 16.35 5.36 -17.97
C LYS A 47 15.11 5.43 -17.07
N TYR A 48 14.88 6.58 -16.43
CA TYR A 48 13.58 6.85 -15.81
C TYR A 48 12.58 7.20 -16.92
N GLN A 49 11.33 6.83 -16.72
CA GLN A 49 10.23 7.15 -17.63
C GLN A 49 9.50 8.39 -17.11
N TRP A 50 9.22 9.33 -18.02
CA TRP A 50 8.30 10.44 -17.78
C TRP A 50 6.90 10.07 -18.27
N VAL A 51 5.89 10.25 -17.41
CA VAL A 51 4.49 10.06 -17.77
C VAL A 51 3.69 11.27 -17.31
N GLN A 52 2.95 11.88 -18.24
CA GLN A 52 1.92 12.85 -17.92
C GLN A 52 0.60 12.08 -17.72
N LEU A 53 0.08 12.09 -16.49
CA LEU A 53 -0.92 11.12 -16.06
C LEU A 53 -2.30 11.33 -16.71
N ASP A 54 -2.67 12.55 -17.05
CA ASP A 54 -3.93 12.87 -17.75
C ASP A 54 -3.92 12.56 -19.25
N THR A 55 -2.77 12.19 -19.82
CA THR A 55 -2.65 11.83 -21.25
C THR A 55 -2.75 10.34 -21.53
N ILE A 56 -2.78 9.49 -20.49
CA ILE A 56 -2.80 8.03 -20.64
C ILE A 56 -4.19 7.45 -20.34
N PRO A 57 -4.58 6.32 -20.95
CA PRO A 57 -5.88 5.72 -20.73
C PRO A 57 -6.03 5.21 -19.28
N LYS A 58 -7.26 5.20 -18.76
CA LYS A 58 -7.58 4.77 -17.39
C LYS A 58 -7.01 3.40 -17.02
N ASN A 59 -7.04 2.43 -17.94
CA ASN A 59 -6.44 1.11 -17.71
C ASN A 59 -4.92 1.16 -17.46
N ALA A 60 -4.20 2.12 -18.04
CA ALA A 60 -2.78 2.32 -17.77
C ALA A 60 -2.55 3.00 -16.41
N LEU A 61 -3.41 3.97 -16.03
CA LEU A 61 -3.39 4.58 -14.69
C LEU A 61 -3.65 3.55 -13.59
N GLU A 62 -4.63 2.67 -13.79
CA GLU A 62 -4.94 1.57 -12.88
C GLU A 62 -3.72 0.69 -12.62
N LYS A 63 -2.88 0.43 -13.62
CA LYS A 63 -1.63 -0.33 -13.42
C LYS A 63 -0.69 0.36 -12.43
N PHE A 64 -0.52 1.68 -12.53
CA PHE A 64 0.30 2.44 -11.58
C PHE A 64 -0.29 2.43 -10.17
N TYR A 65 -1.61 2.55 -10.05
CA TYR A 65 -2.30 2.44 -8.77
C TYR A 65 -2.07 1.07 -8.13
N TYR A 66 -2.28 -0.03 -8.86
CA TYR A 66 -2.08 -1.38 -8.33
C TYR A 66 -0.60 -1.71 -8.04
N GLN A 67 0.34 -1.03 -8.71
CA GLN A 67 1.77 -1.08 -8.40
C GLN A 67 2.17 -0.18 -7.21
N ASN A 68 1.21 0.56 -6.63
CA ASN A 68 1.40 1.55 -5.56
C ASN A 68 2.32 2.72 -5.96
N LEU A 69 2.43 3.04 -7.25
CA LEU A 69 3.22 4.17 -7.75
C LEU A 69 2.46 5.50 -7.61
N ILE A 70 1.14 5.45 -7.70
CA ILE A 70 0.25 6.60 -7.50
C ILE A 70 -0.84 6.25 -6.47
N PRO A 71 -1.30 7.21 -5.66
CA PRO A 71 -2.42 7.01 -4.73
C PRO A 71 -3.78 7.10 -5.46
N ARG A 72 -4.86 6.74 -4.76
CA ARG A 72 -6.22 6.66 -5.33
C ARG A 72 -6.71 8.02 -5.83
N GLU A 73 -6.42 9.09 -5.11
CA GLU A 73 -6.83 10.46 -5.46
C GLU A 73 -6.16 10.94 -6.76
N VAL A 74 -5.02 10.33 -7.15
CA VAL A 74 -4.34 10.57 -8.42
C VAL A 74 -4.93 9.74 -9.56
N LEU A 75 -5.40 8.53 -9.25
CA LEU A 75 -6.18 7.74 -10.20
C LEU A 75 -7.51 8.44 -10.54
N GLU A 76 -8.17 9.03 -9.54
CA GLU A 76 -9.47 9.72 -9.70
C GLU A 76 -9.33 11.11 -10.34
N ASN A 77 -8.24 11.83 -10.05
CA ASN A 77 -7.97 13.14 -10.64
C ASN A 77 -6.51 13.23 -11.15
N PRO A 78 -6.21 12.76 -12.38
CA PRO A 78 -4.85 12.75 -12.91
C PRO A 78 -4.38 14.09 -13.51
N ALA A 79 -5.26 15.10 -13.57
CA ALA A 79 -5.01 16.36 -14.26
C ALA A 79 -3.78 17.10 -13.73
N ASN A 80 -2.92 17.58 -14.63
CA ASN A 80 -1.69 18.31 -14.31
C ASN A 80 -0.72 17.56 -13.37
N ARG A 81 -0.76 16.22 -13.36
CA ARG A 81 0.13 15.39 -12.54
C ARG A 81 1.08 14.59 -13.40
N TYR A 82 2.30 14.41 -12.90
CA TYR A 82 3.37 13.73 -13.62
C TYR A 82 4.01 12.66 -12.75
N LEU A 83 4.45 11.59 -13.39
CA LEU A 83 5.18 10.51 -12.77
C LEU A 83 6.53 10.33 -13.47
N ILE A 84 7.61 10.48 -12.71
CA ILE A 84 8.97 10.15 -13.15
C ILE A 84 9.38 8.89 -12.39
N TYR A 85 9.53 7.75 -13.04
CA TYR A 85 9.76 6.50 -12.31
C TYR A 85 10.69 5.52 -13.03
N SER A 86 11.29 4.64 -12.23
CA SER A 86 12.05 3.48 -12.69
C SER A 86 11.74 2.31 -11.77
N SER A 87 11.02 1.32 -12.31
CA SER A 87 10.56 0.15 -11.55
C SER A 87 9.73 0.54 -10.31
N HIS A 88 10.30 0.50 -9.11
CA HIS A 88 9.60 0.69 -7.84
C HIS A 88 9.98 1.99 -7.11
N LYS A 89 10.71 2.90 -7.77
CA LYS A 89 11.09 4.20 -7.21
C LYS A 89 10.89 5.33 -8.20
N GLY A 90 10.63 6.53 -7.72
CA GLY A 90 10.30 7.65 -8.57
C GLY A 90 9.88 8.91 -7.82
N ILE A 91 9.25 9.80 -8.56
CA ILE A 91 8.76 11.09 -8.12
C ILE A 91 7.35 11.25 -8.69
N LEU A 92 6.38 11.44 -7.80
CA LEU A 92 5.05 11.92 -8.17
C LEU A 92 5.05 13.44 -8.04
N VAL A 93 4.64 14.13 -9.09
CA VAL A 93 4.74 15.59 -9.22
C VAL A 93 3.34 16.20 -9.19
N ASN A 94 3.22 17.32 -8.47
CA ASN A 94 2.00 18.13 -8.35
C ASN A 94 0.81 17.39 -7.72
N TYR A 95 1.07 16.70 -6.59
CA TYR A 95 0.01 16.02 -5.83
C TYR A 95 -0.46 16.90 -4.67
N LEU A 96 -0.02 16.61 -3.45
CA LEU A 96 -0.30 17.42 -2.25
C LEU A 96 0.87 18.36 -1.91
N ASP A 97 2.07 17.98 -2.35
CA ASP A 97 3.28 18.79 -2.43
C ASP A 97 3.77 18.78 -3.89
N HIS A 98 4.69 19.67 -4.25
CA HIS A 98 5.27 19.71 -5.60
C HIS A 98 5.91 18.37 -5.97
N LEU A 99 6.65 17.77 -5.04
CA LEU A 99 7.35 16.52 -5.23
C LEU A 99 7.05 15.55 -4.08
N GLN A 100 6.61 14.36 -4.44
CA GLN A 100 6.61 13.20 -3.56
C GLN A 100 7.60 12.18 -4.13
N ILE A 101 8.80 12.17 -3.58
CA ILE A 101 9.86 11.24 -3.96
C ILE A 101 9.62 9.95 -3.20
N PHE A 102 9.66 8.80 -3.86
CA PHE A 102 9.31 7.54 -3.22
C PHE A 102 10.15 6.35 -3.68
N SER A 103 10.19 5.32 -2.82
CA SER A 103 10.68 3.99 -3.15
C SER A 103 9.84 2.94 -2.43
N ILE A 104 9.62 1.82 -3.11
CA ILE A 104 8.76 0.74 -2.66
C ILE A 104 9.57 -0.56 -2.71
N THR A 105 9.42 -1.41 -1.70
CA THR A 105 9.98 -2.76 -1.71
C THR A 105 8.99 -3.79 -1.18
N SER A 106 9.21 -5.05 -1.56
CA SER A 106 8.62 -6.18 -0.85
C SER A 106 9.48 -6.50 0.37
N GLY A 107 8.84 -6.69 1.53
CA GLY A 107 9.53 -6.97 2.79
C GLY A 107 9.83 -5.73 3.62
N LEU A 108 10.62 -5.91 4.68
CA LEU A 108 10.97 -4.90 5.68
C LEU A 108 12.40 -4.39 5.54
N ASP A 109 12.94 -4.37 4.32
CA ASP A 109 14.27 -3.81 4.04
C ASP A 109 14.20 -2.27 3.95
N LEU A 110 13.82 -1.66 5.07
CA LEU A 110 13.53 -0.22 5.17
C LEU A 110 14.79 0.64 4.96
N ASN A 111 15.95 0.13 5.38
CA ASN A 111 17.23 0.81 5.20
C ASN A 111 17.58 0.96 3.72
N ARG A 112 17.40 -0.11 2.94
CA ARG A 112 17.67 -0.09 1.50
C ARG A 112 16.75 0.89 0.77
N ILE A 113 15.44 0.85 1.03
CA ILE A 113 14.53 1.78 0.36
C ILE A 113 14.76 3.22 0.78
N TYR A 114 15.18 3.48 2.02
CA TYR A 114 15.58 4.81 2.45
C TYR A 114 16.80 5.30 1.69
N GLN A 115 17.83 4.46 1.53
CA GLN A 115 19.00 4.80 0.71
C GLN A 115 18.62 5.11 -0.73
N ASP A 116 17.67 4.37 -1.32
CA ASP A 116 17.17 4.64 -2.67
C ASP A 116 16.47 6.00 -2.77
N VAL A 117 15.60 6.33 -1.81
CA VAL A 117 14.88 7.62 -1.78
C VAL A 117 15.82 8.78 -1.49
N ASN A 118 16.70 8.65 -0.50
CA ASN A 118 17.66 9.68 -0.13
C ASN A 118 18.63 9.98 -1.29
N LYS A 119 19.04 8.97 -2.06
CA LYS A 119 19.83 9.19 -3.29
C LYS A 119 19.08 9.99 -4.35
N LEU A 120 17.76 9.81 -4.45
CA LEU A 120 16.92 10.58 -5.38
C LEU A 120 16.71 12.01 -4.88
N ASP A 121 16.43 12.18 -3.59
CA ASP A 121 16.27 13.48 -2.92
C ASP A 121 17.50 14.36 -3.11
N ASN A 122 18.68 13.87 -2.69
CA ASN A 122 19.96 14.58 -2.86
C ASN A 122 20.30 14.89 -4.33
N LEU A 123 19.79 14.09 -5.28
CA LEU A 123 20.05 14.31 -6.71
C LEU A 123 19.20 15.47 -7.25
N ILE A 124 17.97 15.59 -6.76
CA ILE A 124 17.05 16.67 -7.12
C ILE A 124 17.47 17.97 -6.43
N GLU A 125 17.76 17.93 -5.13
CA GLU A 125 18.15 19.08 -4.30
C GLU A 125 19.37 19.83 -4.86
N LYS A 126 20.31 19.13 -5.51
CA LYS A 126 21.45 19.75 -6.21
C LYS A 126 21.08 20.66 -7.40
N ASN A 127 19.83 20.65 -7.83
CA ASN A 127 19.36 21.36 -9.01
C ASN A 127 18.09 22.17 -8.75
N ILE A 128 17.45 22.00 -7.59
CA ILE A 128 16.20 22.61 -7.20
C ILE A 128 16.28 22.94 -5.72
N ASP A 129 16.12 24.22 -5.40
CA ASP A 129 16.03 24.66 -4.02
C ASP A 129 14.68 24.28 -3.42
N TYR A 130 14.72 23.63 -2.26
CA TYR A 130 13.54 23.20 -1.54
C TYR A 130 13.07 24.28 -0.57
N ALA A 131 11.75 24.41 -0.42
CA ALA A 131 11.15 25.23 0.62
C ALA A 131 11.48 24.61 1.99
N TYR A 132 12.49 25.17 2.66
CA TYR A 132 13.05 24.68 3.92
C TYR A 132 13.11 25.82 4.95
N SER A 133 12.88 25.48 6.21
CA SER A 133 13.01 26.36 7.36
C SER A 133 13.97 25.73 8.36
N GLU A 134 14.89 26.51 8.93
CA GLU A 134 15.79 26.03 9.99
C GLU A 134 15.01 25.55 11.24
N GLU A 135 13.87 26.17 11.53
CA GLU A 135 13.02 25.80 12.67
C GLU A 135 12.11 24.60 12.35
N TRP A 136 11.49 24.59 11.16
CA TRP A 136 10.43 23.65 10.81
C TRP A 136 10.83 22.52 9.86
N GLY A 137 12.06 22.53 9.34
CA GLY A 137 12.53 21.60 8.33
C GLY A 137 11.89 21.83 6.95
N TYR A 138 11.68 20.76 6.20
CA TYR A 138 11.03 20.80 4.88
C TYR A 138 9.55 21.18 5.02
N LEU A 139 9.15 22.24 4.33
CA LEU A 139 7.79 22.77 4.40
C LEU A 139 6.84 21.98 3.48
N THR A 140 5.69 21.61 4.01
CA THR A 140 4.69 20.76 3.33
C THR A 140 3.27 21.20 3.65
N SER A 141 2.34 20.94 2.74
CA SER A 141 0.90 21.12 2.96
C SER A 141 0.35 20.16 4.03
N HIS A 142 1.10 19.12 4.39
CA HIS A 142 0.71 18.11 5.36
C HIS A 142 1.31 18.36 6.73
N ILE A 143 0.49 18.78 7.69
CA ILE A 143 0.95 19.12 9.04
C ILE A 143 1.73 17.98 9.73
N ASN A 144 1.32 16.72 9.52
CA ASN A 144 1.97 15.55 10.09
C ASN A 144 3.33 15.21 9.42
N LYS A 145 3.64 15.84 8.29
CA LYS A 145 4.84 15.59 7.48
C LYS A 145 5.88 16.72 7.57
N VAL A 146 5.59 17.80 8.31
CA VAL A 146 6.57 18.89 8.56
C VAL A 146 7.82 18.32 9.26
N GLY A 147 8.99 18.93 9.08
CA GLY A 147 10.27 18.40 9.56
C GLY A 147 11.00 17.64 8.46
N THR A 148 11.16 16.33 8.60
CA THR A 148 11.89 15.53 7.59
C THR A 148 11.13 15.35 6.27
N GLY A 149 9.81 15.62 6.23
CA GLY A 149 8.98 15.32 5.06
C GLY A 149 8.68 13.83 4.90
N MET A 150 9.14 12.97 5.82
CA MET A 150 9.12 11.52 5.64
C MET A 150 7.78 10.89 6.03
N ASP A 151 7.24 10.10 5.11
CA ASP A 151 6.13 9.19 5.32
C ASP A 151 6.60 7.78 4.96
N LEU A 152 6.90 7.01 5.99
CA LEU A 152 7.29 5.61 5.92
C LEU A 152 6.08 4.77 6.34
N SER A 153 5.68 3.88 5.45
CA SER A 153 4.56 2.98 5.67
C SER A 153 4.92 1.54 5.38
N VAL A 154 4.24 0.65 6.11
CA VAL A 154 4.33 -0.79 5.94
C VAL A 154 2.92 -1.35 5.87
N THR A 155 2.68 -2.13 4.83
CA THR A 155 1.46 -2.90 4.63
C THR A 155 1.73 -4.37 4.90
N ILE A 156 0.96 -4.97 5.81
CA ILE A 156 1.06 -6.38 6.19
C ILE A 156 -0.34 -7.01 6.25
N HIS A 157 -0.45 -8.25 5.77
CA HIS A 157 -1.65 -9.08 5.96
C HIS A 157 -1.52 -9.88 7.26
N LEU A 158 -2.38 -9.59 8.24
CA LEU A 158 -2.34 -10.13 9.60
C LEU A 158 -3.65 -10.83 10.00
N PRO A 159 -4.12 -11.82 9.21
CA PRO A 159 -5.41 -12.46 9.45
C PRO A 159 -5.43 -13.27 10.74
N ALA A 160 -4.33 -13.92 11.14
CA ALA A 160 -4.32 -14.76 12.32
C ALA A 160 -4.40 -13.92 13.60
N LEU A 161 -3.63 -12.83 13.68
CA LEU A 161 -3.74 -11.86 14.77
C LEU A 161 -5.11 -11.20 14.82
N SER A 162 -5.66 -10.82 13.65
CA SER A 162 -6.97 -10.20 13.61
C SER A 162 -8.09 -11.12 14.08
N LEU A 163 -8.05 -12.41 13.71
CA LEU A 163 -9.01 -13.40 14.20
C LEU A 163 -8.85 -13.65 15.71
N LEU A 164 -7.61 -13.70 16.20
CA LEU A 164 -7.33 -13.96 17.61
C LEU A 164 -7.79 -12.83 18.54
N TYR A 165 -7.54 -11.58 18.16
CA TYR A 165 -7.80 -10.41 19.02
C TYR A 165 -9.10 -9.66 18.67
N GLY A 166 -9.64 -9.88 17.48
CA GLY A 166 -10.72 -9.09 16.89
C GLY A 166 -10.18 -7.80 16.22
N GLU A 167 -10.71 -7.47 15.04
CA GLU A 167 -10.27 -6.35 14.21
C GLU A 167 -10.21 -5.02 14.98
N ASN A 168 -11.30 -4.63 15.63
CA ASN A 168 -11.41 -3.33 16.31
C ASN A 168 -10.41 -3.20 17.47
N ARG A 169 -10.27 -4.25 18.28
CA ARG A 169 -9.33 -4.26 19.41
C ARG A 169 -7.89 -4.22 18.92
N PHE A 170 -7.60 -4.94 17.84
CA PHE A 170 -6.27 -4.94 17.25
C PHE A 170 -5.90 -3.57 16.65
N ILE A 171 -6.83 -2.90 15.96
CA ILE A 171 -6.65 -1.53 15.46
C ILE A 171 -6.39 -0.55 16.61
N GLN A 172 -7.20 -0.63 17.68
CA GLN A 172 -7.02 0.23 18.86
C GLN A 172 -5.63 0.05 19.47
N TRP A 173 -5.21 -1.20 19.69
CA TRP A 173 -3.90 -1.52 20.24
C TRP A 173 -2.74 -0.99 19.38
N MET A 174 -2.89 -0.99 18.05
CA MET A 174 -1.87 -0.42 17.15
C MET A 174 -1.82 1.11 17.23
N ARG A 175 -2.96 1.80 17.39
CA ARG A 175 -3.02 3.26 17.54
C ARG A 175 -2.32 3.72 18.82
N ASP A 176 -2.43 2.95 19.90
CA ASP A 176 -1.77 3.23 21.19
C ASP A 176 -0.22 3.16 21.11
N LYS A 177 0.34 2.69 19.98
CA LYS A 177 1.80 2.63 19.75
C LYS A 177 2.36 3.82 18.97
N ASN A 178 1.64 4.96 18.94
CA ASN A 178 2.01 6.17 18.17
C ASN A 178 2.18 5.90 16.66
N LEU A 179 1.46 4.91 16.15
CA LEU A 179 1.44 4.59 14.72
C LEU A 179 0.12 5.04 14.12
N GLN A 180 0.19 5.63 12.94
CA GLN A 180 -1.01 5.92 12.17
C GLN A 180 -1.45 4.63 11.47
N VAL A 181 -2.58 4.07 11.88
CA VAL A 181 -3.20 2.93 11.20
C VAL A 181 -4.16 3.47 10.15
N LYS A 182 -3.87 3.20 8.88
CA LYS A 182 -4.76 3.51 7.74
C LYS A 182 -5.31 2.22 7.17
N ASN A 183 -6.46 2.36 6.53
CA ASN A 183 -7.09 1.28 5.79
C ASN A 183 -6.31 1.02 4.51
N PHE A 184 -6.09 -0.26 4.17
CA PHE A 184 -5.24 -0.62 3.02
C PHE A 184 -5.80 -0.18 1.66
N ARG A 185 -7.12 0.05 1.50
CA ARG A 185 -7.75 0.52 0.24
C ARG A 185 -9.14 1.18 0.43
N GLY A 186 -9.27 2.23 1.24
CA GLY A 186 -10.51 3.06 1.25
C GLY A 186 -10.99 3.55 2.60
N GLU A 187 -12.19 4.13 2.60
CA GLU A 187 -12.85 4.74 3.76
C GLU A 187 -13.47 3.68 4.71
N ASP A 188 -13.84 2.51 4.18
CA ASP A 188 -14.60 1.43 4.86
C ASP A 188 -13.77 0.52 5.77
N GLY A 189 -12.97 1.09 6.66
CA GLY A 189 -12.23 0.33 7.66
C GLY A 189 -11.22 -0.67 7.09
N VAL A 190 -10.80 -1.63 7.91
CA VAL A 190 -9.82 -2.65 7.51
C VAL A 190 -10.51 -3.68 6.60
N ILE A 191 -9.91 -3.91 5.43
CA ILE A 191 -10.43 -4.82 4.41
C ILE A 191 -9.42 -5.95 4.19
N GLY A 192 -9.89 -7.19 4.21
CA GLY A 192 -9.07 -8.38 3.96
C GLY A 192 -8.03 -8.65 5.04
N HIS A 193 -8.23 -8.14 6.25
CA HIS A 193 -7.25 -8.21 7.35
C HIS A 193 -5.86 -7.68 6.95
N ILE A 194 -5.83 -6.66 6.08
CA ILE A 194 -4.61 -6.00 5.63
C ILE A 194 -4.50 -4.67 6.34
N TYR A 195 -3.38 -4.50 7.02
CA TYR A 195 -3.10 -3.34 7.84
C TYR A 195 -2.01 -2.52 7.20
N HIS A 196 -2.27 -1.24 7.03
CA HIS A 196 -1.30 -0.24 6.62
C HIS A 196 -0.99 0.63 7.83
N PHE A 197 0.26 0.64 8.27
CA PHE A 197 0.69 1.51 9.36
C PHE A 197 1.88 2.36 8.94
N SER A 198 1.89 3.61 9.39
CA SER A 198 2.92 4.60 9.09
C SER A 198 3.35 5.37 10.33
N ASN A 199 4.45 6.12 10.21
CA ASN A 199 4.80 7.10 11.24
C ASN A 199 3.71 8.17 11.36
N LEU A 200 3.47 8.62 12.60
CA LEU A 200 2.45 9.62 12.90
C LEU A 200 2.92 11.06 12.65
N TYR A 201 4.19 11.33 12.94
CA TYR A 201 4.83 12.64 12.80
C TYR A 201 6.25 12.49 12.26
N SER A 202 6.80 13.59 11.74
CA SER A 202 8.16 13.69 11.19
C SER A 202 8.95 14.91 11.68
N LEU A 203 8.33 15.75 12.52
CA LEU A 203 8.97 16.91 13.13
C LEU A 203 9.62 16.51 14.46
N GLY A 204 10.83 17.00 14.71
CA GLY A 204 11.57 16.72 15.96
C GLY A 204 12.12 15.29 16.07
N VAL A 205 12.08 14.51 15.00
CA VAL A 205 12.61 13.15 14.92
C VAL A 205 13.46 12.96 13.69
N SER A 206 14.50 12.14 13.77
CA SER A 206 15.33 11.78 12.62
C SER A 206 14.66 10.71 11.75
N GLU A 207 14.97 10.69 10.45
CA GLU A 207 14.51 9.63 9.54
C GLU A 207 14.95 8.25 10.02
N TRP A 208 16.16 8.15 10.56
CA TRP A 208 16.69 6.90 11.12
C TRP A 208 15.88 6.37 12.29
N GLN A 209 15.42 7.26 13.17
CA GLN A 209 14.56 6.87 14.30
C GLN A 209 13.23 6.32 13.78
N ILE A 210 12.59 7.05 12.86
CA ILE A 210 11.33 6.60 12.23
C ILE A 210 11.50 5.21 11.58
N ILE A 211 12.59 5.01 10.83
CA ILE A 211 12.91 3.74 10.18
C ILE A 211 13.08 2.62 11.20
N ASN A 212 13.85 2.85 12.26
CA ASN A 212 14.14 1.84 13.27
C ASN A 212 12.88 1.43 14.04
N ASP A 213 12.05 2.40 14.43
CA ASP A 213 10.83 2.14 15.20
C ASP A 213 9.83 1.35 14.37
N LEU A 214 9.59 1.75 13.12
CA LEU A 214 8.66 1.03 12.24
C LEU A 214 9.17 -0.35 11.85
N LYS A 215 10.49 -0.50 11.64
CA LYS A 215 11.12 -1.80 11.36
C LYS A 215 10.95 -2.77 12.53
N LYS A 216 11.26 -2.32 13.76
CA LYS A 216 11.08 -3.13 14.98
C LYS A 216 9.64 -3.57 15.14
N PHE A 217 8.70 -2.65 14.93
CA PHE A 217 7.27 -2.95 15.04
C PHE A 217 6.81 -3.96 13.98
N GLY A 218 7.13 -3.73 12.71
CA GLY A 218 6.79 -4.64 11.61
C GLY A 218 7.39 -6.04 11.78
N CYS A 219 8.64 -6.13 12.26
CA CYS A 219 9.28 -7.41 12.60
C CYS A 219 8.56 -8.14 13.74
N THR A 220 8.15 -7.40 14.77
CA THR A 220 7.40 -7.95 15.91
C THR A 220 6.05 -8.51 15.46
N LEU A 221 5.28 -7.74 14.68
CA LEU A 221 4.01 -8.18 14.13
C LEU A 221 4.15 -9.43 13.25
N SER A 222 5.17 -9.44 12.38
CA SER A 222 5.45 -10.59 11.50
C SER A 222 5.77 -11.84 12.32
N LYS A 223 6.51 -11.69 13.43
CA LYS A 223 6.83 -12.79 14.34
C LYS A 223 5.58 -13.31 15.05
N TRP A 224 4.74 -12.43 15.59
CA TRP A 224 3.51 -12.83 16.28
C TRP A 224 2.52 -13.49 15.33
N GLU A 225 2.32 -12.94 14.14
CA GLU A 225 1.48 -13.55 13.11
C GLU A 225 1.96 -14.96 12.77
N LYS A 226 3.27 -15.17 12.66
CA LYS A 226 3.86 -16.51 12.45
C LYS A 226 3.51 -17.47 13.59
N GLN A 227 3.67 -17.03 14.84
CA GLN A 227 3.39 -17.84 16.02
C GLN A 227 1.91 -18.22 16.13
N VAL A 228 0.99 -17.29 15.84
CA VAL A 228 -0.44 -17.59 15.85
C VAL A 228 -0.80 -18.55 14.71
N ARG A 229 -0.24 -18.39 13.51
CA ARG A 229 -0.42 -19.34 12.40
C ARG A 229 0.07 -20.75 12.73
N GLU A 230 1.22 -20.87 13.39
CA GLU A 230 1.75 -22.15 13.87
C GLU A 230 0.82 -22.76 14.92
N SER A 231 0.27 -21.94 15.82
CA SER A 231 -0.72 -22.40 16.80
C SER A 231 -2.02 -22.88 16.14
N LEU A 232 -2.52 -22.19 15.11
CA LEU A 232 -3.69 -22.60 14.34
C LEU A 232 -3.48 -23.95 13.64
N LYS A 233 -2.25 -24.24 13.20
CA LYS A 233 -1.88 -25.50 12.54
C LYS A 233 -1.72 -26.65 13.54
N ASN A 234 -1.12 -26.39 14.69
CA ASN A 234 -0.73 -27.43 15.65
C ASN A 234 -1.82 -27.73 16.70
N ASN A 235 -2.92 -26.99 16.72
CA ASN A 235 -4.02 -27.14 17.68
C ASN A 235 -5.32 -27.53 16.95
N PRO A 236 -5.72 -28.82 16.96
CA PRO A 236 -6.86 -29.29 16.17
C PRO A 236 -8.20 -28.56 16.47
N PRO A 237 -8.56 -28.24 17.73
CA PRO A 237 -9.70 -27.38 18.01
C PRO A 237 -9.69 -26.04 17.26
N ARG A 238 -8.55 -25.34 17.27
CA ARG A 238 -8.40 -24.05 16.56
C ARG A 238 -8.42 -24.21 15.04
N SER A 239 -7.84 -25.29 14.52
CA SER A 239 -7.90 -25.59 13.08
C SER A 239 -9.35 -25.77 12.63
N ARG A 240 -10.15 -26.50 13.41
CA ARG A 240 -11.56 -26.77 13.13
C ARG A 240 -12.42 -25.51 13.21
N GLU A 241 -12.20 -24.66 14.21
CA GLU A 241 -12.89 -23.37 14.35
C GLU A 241 -12.62 -22.47 13.13
N LEU A 242 -11.38 -22.41 12.66
CA LEU A 242 -11.01 -21.66 11.46
C LEU A 242 -11.68 -22.26 10.20
N GLU A 243 -11.67 -23.58 10.05
CA GLU A 243 -12.35 -24.26 8.94
C GLU A 243 -13.85 -23.94 8.91
N GLU A 244 -14.53 -24.08 10.05
CA GLU A 244 -15.97 -23.78 10.20
C GLU A 244 -16.26 -22.31 9.87
N THR A 245 -15.39 -21.38 10.29
CA THR A 245 -15.49 -19.95 9.97
C THR A 245 -15.39 -19.68 8.48
N VAL A 246 -14.40 -20.28 7.79
CA VAL A 246 -14.25 -20.10 6.34
C VAL A 246 -15.45 -20.68 5.59
N MET A 247 -15.91 -21.87 5.99
CA MET A 247 -17.08 -22.52 5.41
C MET A 247 -18.34 -21.69 5.57
N MET A 248 -18.55 -21.10 6.75
CA MET A 248 -19.69 -20.24 7.03
C MET A 248 -19.70 -18.99 6.14
N LYS A 249 -18.58 -18.26 6.08
CA LYS A 249 -18.44 -17.05 5.24
C LYS A 249 -18.54 -17.37 3.74
N GLY A 250 -17.95 -18.48 3.29
CA GLY A 250 -18.08 -18.94 1.91
C GLY A 250 -19.53 -19.25 1.53
N ARG A 251 -20.29 -19.95 2.40
CA ARG A 251 -21.72 -20.20 2.18
C ARG A 251 -22.54 -18.90 2.18
N GLN A 252 -22.20 -17.95 3.05
CA GLN A 252 -22.85 -16.64 3.07
C GLN A 252 -22.64 -15.92 1.73
N LEU A 253 -21.40 -15.85 1.24
CA LEU A 253 -21.05 -15.28 -0.07
C LEU A 253 -21.73 -15.98 -1.23
N TYR A 254 -21.88 -17.31 -1.15
CA TYR A 254 -22.54 -18.06 -2.20
C TYR A 254 -24.07 -17.86 -2.23
N ARG A 255 -24.71 -17.70 -1.06
CA ARG A 255 -26.18 -17.69 -0.95
C ARG A 255 -26.80 -16.30 -0.99
N SER A 256 -26.16 -15.30 -0.38
CA SER A 256 -26.68 -13.93 -0.41
C SER A 256 -26.45 -13.30 -1.79
N GLY A 257 -27.29 -12.34 -2.15
CA GLY A 257 -27.14 -11.53 -3.38
C GLY A 257 -26.49 -10.17 -3.16
N HIS A 258 -26.22 -9.80 -1.90
CA HIS A 258 -25.67 -8.49 -1.54
C HIS A 258 -24.45 -8.67 -0.64
N PHE A 259 -23.30 -8.13 -1.07
CA PHE A 259 -22.04 -8.13 -0.33
C PHE A 259 -21.28 -6.84 -0.56
N SER A 260 -20.52 -6.44 0.44
CA SER A 260 -19.52 -5.38 0.32
C SER A 260 -18.19 -5.93 -0.20
N LEU A 261 -17.31 -5.05 -0.68
CA LEU A 261 -15.91 -5.40 -0.98
C LEU A 261 -15.21 -6.01 0.24
N LYS A 262 -15.54 -5.51 1.44
CA LYS A 262 -15.02 -6.02 2.72
C LYS A 262 -15.36 -7.48 2.92
N ASP A 263 -16.62 -7.88 2.71
CA ASP A 263 -17.06 -9.26 2.89
C ASP A 263 -16.27 -10.24 2.01
N ILE A 264 -16.07 -9.88 0.75
CA ILE A 264 -15.32 -10.68 -0.23
C ILE A 264 -13.84 -10.78 0.19
N PHE A 265 -13.21 -9.66 0.51
CA PHE A 265 -11.78 -9.63 0.83
C PHE A 265 -11.49 -10.31 2.17
N ASP A 266 -12.36 -10.15 3.16
CA ASP A 266 -12.24 -10.81 4.46
C ASP A 266 -12.35 -12.32 4.30
N PHE A 267 -13.29 -12.80 3.49
CA PHE A 267 -13.39 -14.21 3.12
C PHE A 267 -12.12 -14.71 2.45
N LEU A 268 -11.64 -14.03 1.40
CA LEU A 268 -10.42 -14.41 0.69
C LEU A 268 -9.20 -14.44 1.62
N SER A 269 -9.14 -13.51 2.56
CA SER A 269 -8.10 -13.44 3.58
C SER A 269 -8.09 -14.65 4.51
N ILE A 270 -9.24 -14.98 5.13
CA ILE A 270 -9.32 -16.12 6.06
C ILE A 270 -9.20 -17.46 5.33
N TRP A 271 -9.71 -17.54 4.11
CA TRP A 271 -9.52 -18.71 3.25
C TRP A 271 -8.04 -18.90 2.93
N THR A 272 -7.33 -17.82 2.56
CA THR A 272 -5.89 -17.90 2.32
C THR A 272 -5.13 -18.31 3.58
N LEU A 273 -5.52 -17.80 4.75
CA LEU A 273 -4.93 -18.21 6.03
C LEU A 273 -5.10 -19.72 6.25
N ALA A 274 -6.31 -20.24 6.13
CA ALA A 274 -6.61 -21.66 6.34
C ALA A 274 -5.88 -22.57 5.33
N TRP A 275 -5.81 -22.15 4.07
CA TRP A 275 -5.03 -22.84 3.04
C TRP A 275 -3.53 -22.84 3.37
N GLN A 276 -2.94 -21.70 3.74
CA GLN A 276 -1.53 -21.60 4.14
C GLN A 276 -1.21 -22.38 5.43
N CYS A 277 -2.19 -22.60 6.31
CA CYS A 277 -2.05 -23.43 7.49
C CYS A 277 -2.22 -24.94 7.19
N GLY A 278 -2.62 -25.33 5.97
CA GLY A 278 -2.85 -26.72 5.59
C GLY A 278 -4.12 -27.33 6.16
N ILE A 279 -5.12 -26.49 6.49
CA ILE A 279 -6.37 -26.92 7.14
C ILE A 279 -7.33 -27.56 6.13
N PHE A 280 -7.37 -27.06 4.90
CA PHE A 280 -8.15 -27.67 3.82
C PHE A 280 -7.45 -28.93 3.33
N SER A 281 -7.69 -30.05 4.01
CA SER A 281 -7.29 -31.37 3.52
C SER A 281 -8.00 -31.66 2.18
N PRO A 282 -7.32 -32.27 1.18
CA PRO A 282 -7.92 -32.62 -0.13
C PRO A 282 -9.20 -33.46 -0.07
N ARG A 283 -9.49 -34.05 1.10
CA ARG A 283 -10.65 -34.92 1.31
C ARG A 283 -11.88 -34.21 1.92
N LYS A 284 -11.80 -32.96 2.39
CA LYS A 284 -12.91 -32.37 3.18
C LYS A 284 -13.26 -30.88 3.04
N GLY A 285 -12.59 -30.04 2.24
CA GLY A 285 -13.08 -28.65 2.16
C GLY A 285 -12.57 -27.80 1.02
N LEU A 286 -13.50 -27.09 0.36
CA LEU A 286 -13.31 -26.07 -0.67
C LEU A 286 -12.21 -26.44 -1.66
N LYS A 287 -12.53 -27.33 -2.61
CA LYS A 287 -11.74 -27.42 -3.84
C LYS A 287 -11.63 -26.01 -4.42
N LEU A 288 -10.50 -25.65 -5.00
CA LEU A 288 -10.30 -24.35 -5.67
C LEU A 288 -11.47 -24.01 -6.62
N ILE A 289 -12.09 -25.05 -7.18
CA ILE A 289 -13.32 -25.05 -7.98
C ILE A 289 -14.50 -24.38 -7.24
N GLU A 290 -14.72 -24.63 -5.95
CA GLU A 290 -15.80 -23.99 -5.16
C GLU A 290 -15.53 -22.51 -4.84
N VAL A 291 -14.28 -22.13 -4.50
CA VAL A 291 -13.94 -20.71 -4.26
C VAL A 291 -14.00 -19.91 -5.55
N ARG A 292 -13.54 -20.50 -6.66
CA ARG A 292 -13.67 -19.92 -7.99
C ARG A 292 -15.13 -19.71 -8.36
N GLU A 293 -16.00 -20.67 -8.08
CA GLU A 293 -17.45 -20.54 -8.29
C GLU A 293 -18.06 -19.44 -7.41
N ILE A 294 -17.70 -19.37 -6.13
CA ILE A 294 -18.11 -18.28 -5.24
C ILE A 294 -17.68 -16.95 -5.85
N LEU A 295 -16.42 -16.81 -6.27
CA LEU A 295 -15.91 -15.57 -6.85
C LEU A 295 -16.62 -15.22 -8.16
N GLN A 296 -16.76 -16.18 -9.08
CA GLN A 296 -17.48 -16.00 -10.35
C GLN A 296 -18.90 -15.54 -10.14
N LYS A 297 -19.59 -16.12 -9.16
CA LYS A 297 -20.94 -15.71 -8.78
C LYS A 297 -20.95 -14.32 -8.14
N THR A 298 -19.98 -13.99 -7.27
CA THR A 298 -19.93 -12.69 -6.58
C THR A 298 -19.64 -11.53 -7.51
N TRP A 299 -18.67 -11.65 -8.42
CA TRP A 299 -18.32 -10.54 -9.32
C TRP A 299 -19.14 -10.54 -10.61
N GLY A 300 -19.77 -11.66 -11.01
CA GLY A 300 -20.56 -11.75 -12.24
C GLY A 300 -19.83 -11.15 -13.46
N ASN A 301 -20.41 -10.10 -14.04
CA ASN A 301 -19.85 -9.35 -15.17
C ASN A 301 -19.09 -8.07 -14.76
N ASP A 302 -18.92 -7.79 -13.46
CA ASP A 302 -18.16 -6.64 -12.96
C ASP A 302 -16.65 -6.88 -13.11
N ASN A 303 -16.11 -6.37 -14.21
CA ASN A 303 -14.67 -6.43 -14.50
C ASN A 303 -13.81 -5.65 -13.50
N SER A 304 -14.34 -4.60 -12.86
CA SER A 304 -13.60 -3.82 -11.86
C SER A 304 -13.42 -4.63 -10.59
N LEU A 305 -14.51 -5.20 -10.08
CA LEU A 305 -14.49 -6.08 -8.90
C LEU A 305 -13.60 -7.31 -9.14
N LYS A 306 -13.69 -7.92 -10.34
CA LYS A 306 -12.81 -9.02 -10.74
C LYS A 306 -11.33 -8.63 -10.66
N LYS A 307 -10.94 -7.46 -11.20
CA LYS A 307 -9.55 -6.96 -11.13
C LYS A 307 -9.10 -6.77 -9.69
N GLU A 308 -9.92 -6.16 -8.84
CA GLU A 308 -9.63 -5.94 -7.42
C GLU A 308 -9.38 -7.26 -6.68
N CYS A 309 -10.25 -8.24 -6.86
CA CYS A 309 -10.08 -9.57 -6.26
C CYS A 309 -8.84 -10.32 -6.80
N LEU A 310 -8.55 -10.24 -8.09
CA LEU A 310 -7.31 -10.84 -8.63
C LEU A 310 -6.07 -10.16 -8.03
N ASN A 311 -6.10 -8.84 -7.86
CA ASN A 311 -5.00 -8.11 -7.25
C ASN A 311 -4.82 -8.45 -5.76
N ILE A 312 -5.90 -8.68 -5.01
CA ILE A 312 -5.78 -9.11 -3.61
C ILE A 312 -5.21 -10.51 -3.49
N LEU A 313 -5.61 -11.43 -4.37
CA LEU A 313 -5.06 -12.79 -4.42
C LEU A 313 -3.56 -12.81 -4.78
N ARG A 314 -3.13 -11.92 -5.69
CA ARG A 314 -1.70 -11.70 -5.99
C ARG A 314 -0.95 -11.18 -4.76
N TYR A 315 -1.54 -10.23 -4.04
CA TYR A 315 -0.96 -9.70 -2.80
C TYR A 315 -0.81 -10.79 -1.72
N PHE A 316 -1.81 -11.67 -1.61
CA PHE A 316 -1.78 -12.83 -0.72
C PHE A 316 -0.84 -13.97 -1.18
N ARG A 317 -0.27 -13.87 -2.40
CA ARG A 317 0.57 -14.88 -3.05
C ARG A 317 -0.16 -16.20 -3.30
N VAL A 318 -1.46 -16.13 -3.59
CA VAL A 318 -2.25 -17.28 -4.04
C VAL A 318 -2.06 -17.51 -5.54
N ILE A 319 -1.89 -16.42 -6.30
CA ILE A 319 -1.79 -16.47 -7.78
C ILE A 319 -0.59 -15.64 -8.28
N SER A 320 0.01 -16.06 -9.40
CA SER A 320 1.13 -15.36 -10.08
C SER A 320 0.75 -14.71 -11.42
N GLY A 321 -0.44 -14.98 -11.96
CA GLY A 321 -0.94 -14.49 -13.26
C GLY A 321 -2.39 -13.98 -13.22
N GLU A 322 -3.13 -14.15 -14.32
CA GLU A 322 -4.60 -13.95 -14.37
C GLU A 322 -5.40 -15.23 -14.06
N GLU A 323 -4.74 -16.37 -14.14
CA GLU A 323 -5.34 -17.65 -13.76
C GLU A 323 -5.21 -17.84 -12.25
N LEU A 324 -6.34 -18.22 -11.62
CA LEU A 324 -6.33 -18.79 -10.29
C LEU A 324 -5.42 -20.01 -10.36
N CYS A 325 -4.24 -19.96 -9.73
CA CYS A 325 -3.31 -21.08 -9.76
C CYS A 325 -4.07 -22.34 -9.32
N ASP A 326 -3.97 -23.39 -10.13
CA ASP A 326 -4.36 -24.73 -9.73
C ASP A 326 -3.42 -25.17 -8.61
N VAL A 327 -3.80 -24.89 -7.35
CA VAL A 327 -3.16 -25.46 -6.15
C VAL A 327 -4.19 -26.00 -5.20
#